data_AF-A0A935JR32-F1
#
_entry.id   AF-A0A935JR32-F1
#
_cell.length_a   1.000
_cell.length_b   1.000
_cell.length_c   1.000
_cell.angle_alpha   90.00
_cell.angle_beta   90.00
_cell.angle_gamma   90.00
#
_symmetry.space_group_name_H-M   'P 1'
#
loop_
_entity.id
_entity.type
_entity.pdbx_description
1 polymer ?
#
loop_
_entity_poly.entity_id
_entity_poly.type
_entity_poly.pdbx_seq_one_letter_code
_entity_poly.pdbx_strand_id
1 'polypeptide(L)' 'MLKVLVEGVSSRSETSLTGHSTCHKVVNFEGYREQLGQIVDVRITDIKANSLFGEVQ' A
#
# COMPACT_ATOMS: atom_id res chain seq x y z
N MET A 1 8.22 0.16 9.44
CA MET A 1 8.22 0.31 7.98
C MET A 1 7.96 -1.07 7.41
N LEU A 2 7.05 -1.19 6.43
CA LEU A 2 6.62 -2.46 5.86
C LEU A 2 6.88 -2.45 4.36
N LYS A 3 7.57 -3.47 3.85
CA LYS A 3 7.79 -3.63 2.41
C LYS A 3 6.52 -4.10 1.73
N VAL A 4 6.07 -3.33 0.75
CA VAL A 4 4.85 -3.58 -0.01
C VAL A 4 5.16 -3.53 -1.49
N LEU A 5 4.76 -4.57 -2.21
CA LEU A 5 4.74 -4.56 -3.67
C LEU A 5 3.53 -3.77 -4.13
N VAL A 6 3.76 -2.68 -4.86
CA VAL A 6 2.69 -1.86 -5.43
C VAL A 6 2.09 -2.56 -6.64
N GLU A 7 0.80 -2.90 -6.57
CA GLU A 7 0.12 -3.66 -7.64
C GLU A 7 -0.86 -2.80 -8.42
N GLY A 8 -1.47 -1.80 -7.80
CA GLY A 8 -2.53 -1.03 -8.44
C GLY A 8 -2.96 0.23 -7.69
N VAL A 9 -3.95 0.89 -8.25
CA VAL A 9 -4.71 1.94 -7.57
C VAL A 9 -5.74 1.28 -6.66
N SER A 10 -5.94 1.82 -5.47
CA SER A 10 -6.93 1.30 -4.53
C SER A 10 -8.33 1.39 -5.12
N SER A 11 -9.12 0.32 -4.96
CA SER A 11 -10.49 0.27 -5.46
C SER A 11 -11.43 1.28 -4.77
N ARG A 12 -11.03 1.84 -3.62
CA ARG A 12 -11.83 2.80 -2.86
C ARG A 12 -11.46 4.26 -3.05
N SER A 13 -10.27 4.56 -3.57
CA SER A 13 -9.86 5.94 -3.82
C SER A 13 -8.89 6.00 -4.99
N GLU A 14 -9.19 6.84 -5.98
CA GLU A 14 -8.40 7.02 -7.20
C GLU A 14 -7.00 7.63 -6.96
N THR A 15 -6.79 8.17 -5.76
CA THR A 15 -5.55 8.82 -5.31
C THR A 15 -4.63 7.92 -4.51
N SER A 16 -5.14 6.84 -3.92
CA SER A 16 -4.35 5.91 -3.10
C SER A 16 -3.98 4.67 -3.90
N LEU A 17 -2.82 4.08 -3.61
CA LEU A 17 -2.35 2.84 -4.17
C LEU A 17 -2.69 1.65 -3.26
N THR A 18 -2.65 0.47 -3.84
CA THR A 18 -2.81 -0.80 -3.15
C THR A 18 -1.69 -1.75 -3.52
N GLY A 19 -1.34 -2.61 -2.57
CA GLY A 19 -0.33 -3.62 -2.76
C GLY A 19 -0.38 -4.69 -1.70
N HIS A 20 0.50 -5.68 -1.85
CA HIS A 20 0.68 -6.74 -0.88
C HIS A 20 2.03 -6.64 -0.19
N SER A 21 2.01 -6.80 1.12
CA SER A 21 3.23 -6.97 1.91
C SER A 21 3.84 -8.37 1.71
N THR A 22 5.05 -8.58 2.22
CA THR A 22 5.73 -9.89 2.22
C THR A 22 4.94 -11.01 2.88
N CYS A 23 4.00 -10.68 3.77
CA CYS A 23 3.10 -11.64 4.43
C CYS A 23 1.76 -11.78 3.71
N HIS A 24 1.64 -11.29 2.47
CA HIS A 24 0.43 -11.33 1.66
C HIS A 24 -0.77 -10.59 2.27
N LYS A 25 -0.51 -9.64 3.20
CA LYS A 25 -1.50 -8.69 3.72
C LYS A 25 -1.70 -7.55 2.74
N VAL A 26 -2.96 -7.21 2.47
CA VAL A 26 -3.37 -6.04 1.68
C VAL A 26 -3.00 -4.76 2.42
N VAL A 27 -2.30 -3.86 1.74
CA VAL A 27 -1.92 -2.54 2.24
C VAL A 27 -2.41 -1.49 1.25
N ASN A 28 -3.20 -0.55 1.74
CA ASN A 28 -3.62 0.64 1.01
C ASN A 28 -2.77 1.81 1.49
N PHE A 29 -2.23 2.61 0.60
CA PHE A 29 -1.37 3.71 1.01
C PHE A 29 -1.40 4.85 0.02
N GLU A 30 -1.10 6.05 0.49
CA GLU A 30 -0.90 7.20 -0.39
C GLU A 30 0.51 7.14 -1.00
N GLY A 31 0.59 7.35 -2.32
CA GLY A 31 1.82 7.25 -3.09
C GLY A 31 1.61 7.60 -4.56
N TYR A 32 2.68 7.48 -5.35
CA TYR A 32 2.69 7.88 -6.76
C TYR A 32 2.53 6.68 -7.70
N ARG A 33 1.72 6.82 -8.75
CA ARG A 33 1.46 5.74 -9.74
C ARG A 33 2.72 5.21 -10.42
N GLU A 34 3.80 5.99 -10.43
CA GLU A 34 5.11 5.61 -10.95
C GLU A 34 5.75 4.43 -10.19
N GLN A 35 5.29 4.18 -8.96
CA GLN A 35 5.79 3.12 -8.09
C GLN A 35 5.12 1.76 -8.36
N LEU A 36 4.15 1.70 -9.30
CA LEU A 36 3.52 0.44 -9.72
C LEU A 36 4.57 -0.58 -10.18
N GLY A 37 4.48 -1.80 -9.66
CA GLY A 37 5.43 -2.89 -9.93
C GLY A 37 6.72 -2.82 -9.10
N GLN A 38 6.88 -1.84 -8.21
CA GLN A 38 8.04 -1.71 -7.33
C GLN A 38 7.70 -2.14 -5.91
N ILE A 39 8.73 -2.47 -5.13
CA ILE A 39 8.61 -2.69 -3.69
C ILE A 39 8.98 -1.39 -2.98
N VAL A 40 8.04 -0.84 -2.23
CA VAL A 40 8.20 0.40 -1.46
C VAL A 40 8.08 0.14 0.04
N ASP A 41 8.73 0.98 0.84
CA ASP A 41 8.57 0.97 2.28
C ASP A 41 7.38 1.87 2.67
N VAL A 42 6.37 1.26 3.28
CA VAL A 42 5.16 1.93 3.73
C VAL A 42 5.17 2.06 5.25
N ARG A 43 4.88 3.25 5.76
CA ARG A 43 4.60 3.49 7.17
C ARG A 43 3.12 3.25 7.44
N ILE A 44 2.80 2.23 8.22
CA ILE A 44 1.42 1.92 8.60
C ILE A 44 0.94 2.97 9.61
N THR A 45 -0.17 3.62 9.30
CA THR A 45 -0.83 4.63 10.13
C THR A 45 -2.09 4.08 10.79
N ASP A 46 -2.79 3.14 10.13
CA ASP A 46 -4.04 2.56 10.62
C ASP A 46 -4.18 1.08 10.23
N ILE A 47 -4.86 0.31 11.07
CA ILE A 47 -5.01 -1.15 10.96
C ILE A 47 -6.51 -1.46 11.00
N LYS A 48 -7.06 -1.94 9.88
CA LYS A 48 -8.43 -2.45 9.81
C LYS A 48 -8.44 -3.97 9.81
N ALA A 49 -9.60 -4.56 10.07
CA ALA A 49 -9.78 -6.01 10.19
C ALA A 49 -9.17 -6.81 9.01
N ASN A 50 -9.32 -6.30 7.77
CA ASN A 50 -8.90 -7.00 6.55
C ASN A 50 -7.82 -6.27 5.73
N SER A 51 -7.38 -5.08 6.14
CA SER A 51 -6.41 -4.29 5.39
C SER A 51 -5.63 -3.34 6.29
N LEU A 52 -4.41 -3.04 5.86
CA LEU A 52 -3.56 -2.03 6.48
C LEU A 52 -3.65 -0.73 5.69
N PHE A 53 -3.53 0.40 6.37
CA PHE A 53 -3.48 1.73 5.78
C PHE A 53 -2.19 2.43 6.17
N GLY A 54 -1.60 3.17 5.24
CA GLY A 54 -0.33 3.85 5.48
C GLY A 54 0.04 4.88 4.43
N GLU A 55 1.27 5.33 4.50
CA GLU A 55 1.86 6.32 3.59
C GLU A 55 3.23 5.83 3.15
N VAL A 56 3.58 6.01 1.88
CA VAL A 56 4.93 5.70 1.39
C VAL A 56 5.91 6.70 1.96
N GLN A 57 7.07 6.19 2.40
CA GLN A 57 8.18 7.01 2.86
C GLN A 57 9.24 7.20 1.78
#